data_AF-A0A6J2DZ76-F1
#
_entry.id   AF-A0A6J2DZ76-F1
#
_cell.length_a   1.000
_cell.length_b   1.000
_cell.length_c   1.000
_cell.angle_alpha   90.00
_cell.angle_beta   90.00
_cell.angle_gamma   90.00
#
_symmetry.space_group_name_H-M   'P 1'
#
loop_
_entity.id
_entity.type
_entity.pdbx_description
1 polymer ?
#
loop_
_entity_poly.entity_id
_entity_poly.type
_entity_poly.pdbx_seq_one_letter_code
_entity_poly.pdbx_strand_id
1 'polypeptide(L)'
;MAGSESRSGGSSPQPHHSDWSRLEAAILSGWRSFWQSIDVQLYILSFLSPHDLCQLGSTSHYWNETVRDPILWRYFLLRDLPSWSSVDWKSLPNLEILKKPISEVTDGAFFDYMAVYKMCCPYTRRSLKSSRPMYGAVTSFLHSLIIQNEPRFAMFGPGLEELNTSLVLSLMSSEELCPTAGLPQRQIDGIGSGVSFQLSNQHKFNILILYSTTRKERDRAREEHTSAVNKMFSVQNEGDDQQGSRYTVIPQIQKVCEVVDGFIYVANAEAHKRHEWQDEFSRIMAMTDPAFGSSGRPMLVLSCISQANVKRMPCFYLANELRLNHLNHPWMVQDTEAETLTGFLNGIQWILEEVESKHAR
;
A
#
# COMPACT_ATOMS: atom_id res chain seq x y z
N MET A 1 42.19 95.53 -4.43
CA MET A 1 42.98 94.31 -4.71
C MET A 1 43.36 93.75 -3.34
N ALA A 2 42.64 92.80 -2.75
CA ALA A 2 42.53 91.36 -3.12
C ALA A 2 43.94 90.74 -3.24
N GLY A 3 44.38 89.77 -2.42
CA GLY A 3 43.69 88.99 -1.41
C GLY A 3 44.65 88.23 -0.48
N SER A 4 44.04 87.70 0.58
CA SER A 4 44.48 86.69 1.56
C SER A 4 44.53 85.29 0.91
N GLU A 5 45.37 84.32 1.30
CA GLU A 5 45.19 83.31 2.38
C GLU A 5 46.34 82.27 2.21
N SER A 6 47.16 81.96 3.22
CA SER A 6 47.04 80.95 4.30
C SER A 6 47.41 79.50 3.92
N ARG A 7 48.36 78.93 4.69
CA ARG A 7 48.82 77.54 4.71
C ARG A 7 47.90 76.69 5.60
N SER A 8 47.47 75.52 5.12
CA SER A 8 47.16 74.28 5.88
C SER A 8 46.61 73.26 4.86
N GLY A 9 46.71 71.94 4.98
CA GLY A 9 47.26 71.01 5.94
C GLY A 9 47.29 69.63 5.25
N GLY A 10 48.06 68.70 5.80
CA GLY A 10 48.28 67.38 5.21
C GLY A 10 47.00 66.57 5.01
N SER A 11 46.92 65.92 3.86
CA SER A 11 45.94 64.88 3.54
C SER A 11 46.29 63.59 4.27
N SER A 12 45.57 63.28 5.35
CA SER A 12 45.53 61.92 5.91
C SER A 12 44.61 61.05 5.05
N PRO A 13 45.01 59.81 4.68
CA PRO A 13 44.11 58.89 3.99
C PRO A 13 43.00 58.44 4.94
N GLN A 14 41.74 58.57 4.49
CA GLN A 14 40.59 57.99 5.19
C GLN A 14 40.71 56.46 5.23
N PRO A 15 40.31 55.79 6.33
CA PRO A 15 40.39 54.34 6.43
C PRO A 15 39.29 53.67 5.57
N HIS A 16 39.67 52.61 4.85
CA HIS A 16 38.87 51.69 4.03
C HIS A 16 37.78 50.88 4.80
N HIS A 17 37.31 51.36 5.96
CA HIS A 17 36.44 50.61 6.87
C HIS A 17 34.93 50.63 6.50
N SER A 18 34.50 51.49 5.56
CA SER A 18 33.07 51.67 5.24
C SER A 18 32.50 50.65 4.25
N ASP A 19 33.32 50.09 3.37
CA ASP A 19 32.82 49.16 2.34
C ASP A 19 32.66 47.74 2.86
N TRP A 20 33.54 47.27 3.76
CA TRP A 20 33.39 45.97 4.41
C TRP A 20 32.15 45.93 5.31
N SER A 21 31.92 46.99 6.09
CA SER A 21 30.73 47.11 6.96
C SER A 21 29.41 47.10 6.16
N ARG A 22 29.40 47.70 4.96
CA ARG A 22 28.26 47.71 4.04
C ARG A 22 28.08 46.35 3.35
N LEU A 23 29.17 45.67 2.99
CA LEU A 23 29.13 44.33 2.44
C LEU A 23 28.62 43.32 3.47
N GLU A 24 29.10 43.39 4.73
CA GLU A 24 28.58 42.59 5.83
C GLU A 24 27.11 42.89 6.11
N ALA A 25 26.68 44.15 6.11
CA ALA A 25 25.27 44.51 6.30
C ALA A 25 24.39 44.04 5.12
N ALA A 26 24.90 44.07 3.88
CA ALA A 26 24.20 43.57 2.70
C ALA A 26 24.15 42.03 2.67
N ILE A 27 25.21 41.35 3.14
CA ILE A 27 25.23 39.91 3.36
C ILE A 27 24.25 39.58 4.48
N LEU A 28 24.37 40.15 5.67
CA LEU A 28 23.47 39.87 6.79
C LEU A 28 22.01 40.21 6.49
N SER A 29 21.74 41.25 5.70
CA SER A 29 20.37 41.57 5.24
C SER A 29 19.89 40.64 4.14
N GLY A 30 20.73 40.28 3.16
CA GLY A 30 20.43 39.27 2.14
C GLY A 30 20.18 37.89 2.74
N TRP A 31 20.97 37.51 3.76
CA TRP A 31 20.78 36.30 4.55
C TRP A 31 19.50 36.41 5.39
N ARG A 32 19.19 37.53 6.04
CA ARG A 32 17.90 37.73 6.73
C ARG A 32 16.71 37.60 5.79
N SER A 33 16.76 38.18 4.61
CA SER A 33 15.71 38.08 3.59
C SER A 33 15.59 36.66 3.04
N PHE A 34 16.72 35.96 2.89
CA PHE A 34 16.76 34.53 2.53
C PHE A 34 16.10 33.65 3.60
N TRP A 35 16.37 33.90 4.88
CA TRP A 35 15.73 33.19 6.02
C TRP A 35 14.27 33.59 6.24
N GLN A 36 13.80 34.71 5.68
CA GLN A 36 12.41 35.15 5.74
C GLN A 36 11.52 34.54 4.66
N SER A 37 12.09 33.96 3.60
CA SER A 37 11.30 33.26 2.60
C SER A 37 10.77 31.95 3.16
N ILE A 38 9.44 31.83 3.19
CA ILE A 38 8.76 30.60 3.59
C ILE A 38 9.17 29.41 2.72
N ASP A 39 9.47 29.64 1.44
CA ASP A 39 9.89 28.59 0.51
C ASP A 39 11.22 27.95 0.92
N VAL A 40 12.19 28.77 1.33
CA VAL A 40 13.49 28.30 1.83
C VAL A 40 13.32 27.54 3.14
N GLN A 41 12.46 28.02 4.03
CA GLN A 41 12.16 27.33 5.28
C GLN A 41 11.52 25.96 5.03
N LEU A 42 10.46 25.88 4.22
CA LEU A 42 9.80 24.63 3.86
C LEU A 42 10.77 23.66 3.17
N TYR A 43 11.67 24.16 2.34
CA TYR A 43 12.73 23.35 1.73
C TYR A 43 13.65 22.74 2.80
N ILE A 44 14.10 23.50 3.80
CA ILE A 44 14.90 22.96 4.91
C ILE A 44 14.10 21.93 5.71
N LEU A 45 12.84 22.23 6.02
CA LEU A 45 11.94 21.32 6.75
C LEU A 45 11.71 20.00 6.01
N SER A 46 11.79 20.00 4.68
CA SER A 46 11.62 18.79 3.86
C SER A 46 12.68 17.70 4.12
N PHE A 47 13.81 18.04 4.72
CA PHE A 47 14.86 17.10 5.10
C PHE A 47 14.66 16.49 6.50
N LEU A 48 13.73 17.02 7.28
CA LEU A 48 13.47 16.59 8.65
C LEU A 48 12.48 15.41 8.69
N SER A 49 12.58 14.59 9.74
CA SER A 49 11.59 13.56 10.02
C SER A 49 10.33 14.16 10.68
N PRO A 50 9.16 13.48 10.64
CA PRO A 50 7.98 13.92 11.37
C PRO A 50 8.23 14.14 12.88
N HIS A 51 9.14 13.38 13.47
CA HIS A 51 9.54 13.54 14.86
C HIS A 51 10.28 14.85 15.09
N ASP A 52 11.25 15.19 14.24
CA ASP A 52 12.02 16.42 14.34
C ASP A 52 11.13 17.66 14.11
N LEU A 53 10.14 17.54 13.21
CA LEU A 53 9.13 18.58 12.99
C LEU A 53 8.27 18.83 14.24
N CYS A 54 7.88 17.78 14.98
CA CYS A 54 7.17 17.96 16.24
C CYS A 54 8.03 18.65 17.30
N GLN A 55 9.33 18.32 17.37
CA GLN A 55 10.25 19.00 18.28
C GLN A 55 10.41 20.47 17.91
N LEU A 56 10.60 20.79 16.62
CA LEU A 56 10.70 22.16 16.12
C LEU A 56 9.41 22.95 16.37
N GLY A 57 8.25 22.36 16.12
CA GLY A 57 6.95 22.99 16.39
C GLY A 57 6.74 23.33 17.87
N SER A 58 7.42 22.62 18.78
CA SER A 58 7.34 22.88 20.22
C SER A 58 8.17 24.10 20.66
N THR A 59 8.98 24.69 19.78
CA THR A 59 9.88 25.80 20.14
C THR A 59 9.23 27.19 20.12
N SER A 60 8.23 27.41 19.25
CA SER A 60 7.58 28.71 19.05
C SER A 60 6.26 28.56 18.32
N HIS A 61 5.34 29.51 18.52
CA HIS A 61 4.08 29.58 17.77
C HIS A 61 4.31 29.67 16.26
N TYR A 62 5.32 30.41 15.82
CA TYR A 62 5.66 30.52 14.39
C TYR A 62 5.98 29.16 13.80
N TRP A 63 6.92 28.43 14.41
CA TRP A 63 7.33 27.11 13.95
C TRP A 63 6.20 26.08 14.08
N ASN A 64 5.35 26.17 15.10
CA ASN A 64 4.18 25.30 15.23
C ASN A 64 3.21 25.41 14.03
N GLU A 65 3.01 26.62 13.52
CA GLU A 65 2.19 26.85 12.33
C GLU A 65 2.94 26.43 11.05
N THR A 66 4.22 26.80 10.92
CA THR A 66 5.03 26.47 9.73
C THR A 66 5.22 24.97 9.52
N VAL A 67 5.43 24.18 10.59
CA VAL A 67 5.56 22.71 10.45
C VAL A 67 4.25 22.03 10.07
N ARG A 68 3.11 22.71 10.19
CA ARG A 68 1.78 22.23 9.77
C ARG A 68 1.40 22.69 8.37
N ASP A 69 2.32 23.31 7.65
CA ASP A 69 2.06 23.83 6.32
C ASP A 69 1.58 22.72 5.35
N PRO A 70 0.45 22.92 4.63
CA PRO A 70 -0.10 21.94 3.71
C PRO A 70 0.85 21.52 2.59
N ILE A 71 1.71 22.42 2.08
CA ILE A 71 2.66 22.15 1.00
C ILE A 71 3.73 21.17 1.48
N LEU A 72 4.23 21.38 2.70
CA LEU A 72 5.21 20.50 3.34
C LEU A 72 4.65 19.07 3.49
N TRP A 73 3.44 18.94 4.03
CA TRP A 73 2.80 17.62 4.22
C TRP A 73 2.41 16.96 2.91
N ARG A 74 2.01 17.73 1.90
CA ARG A 74 1.80 17.20 0.54
C ARG A 74 3.09 16.65 -0.05
N TYR A 75 4.21 17.36 0.12
CA TYR A 75 5.52 16.88 -0.31
C TYR A 75 5.90 15.56 0.37
N PHE A 76 5.76 15.47 1.71
CA PHE A 76 6.04 14.22 2.43
C PHE A 76 5.15 13.08 1.99
N LEU A 77 3.87 13.35 1.78
CA LEU A 77 2.95 12.33 1.29
C LEU A 77 3.38 11.82 -0.09
N LEU A 78 3.67 12.70 -1.05
CA LEU A 78 4.12 12.28 -2.39
C LEU A 78 5.48 11.55 -2.37
N ARG A 79 6.39 11.95 -1.47
CA ARG A 79 7.72 11.35 -1.32
C ARG A 79 7.64 9.96 -0.69
N ASP A 80 6.86 9.80 0.37
CA ASP A 80 6.89 8.60 1.23
C ASP A 80 5.86 7.56 0.79
N LEU A 81 4.74 7.95 0.19
CA LEU A 81 3.66 7.06 -0.24
C LEU A 81 4.16 5.89 -1.13
N PRO A 82 5.08 6.09 -2.09
CA PRO A 82 5.61 4.98 -2.90
C PRO A 82 6.50 3.99 -2.14
N SER A 83 7.04 4.38 -0.97
CA SER A 83 7.95 3.56 -0.16
C SER A 83 7.23 2.62 0.81
N TRP A 84 5.95 2.87 1.07
CA TRP A 84 5.17 2.08 2.00
C TRP A 84 4.75 0.75 1.38
N SER A 85 4.98 -0.33 2.12
CA SER A 85 4.79 -1.71 1.63
C SER A 85 3.36 -2.24 1.78
N SER A 86 2.42 -1.43 2.28
CA SER A 86 1.04 -1.89 2.51
C SER A 86 0.04 -0.74 2.54
N VAL A 87 -1.18 -1.01 2.08
CA VAL A 87 -2.33 -0.10 2.15
C VAL A 87 -3.60 -0.91 2.38
N ASP A 88 -4.44 -0.46 3.31
CA ASP A 88 -5.73 -1.09 3.61
C ASP A 88 -6.89 -0.17 3.24
N TRP A 89 -8.10 -0.74 3.27
CA TRP A 89 -9.35 -0.06 2.97
C TRP A 89 -9.65 1.19 3.82
N LYS A 90 -8.97 1.38 4.96
CA LYS A 90 -9.11 2.58 5.81
C LYS A 90 -8.03 3.63 5.57
N SER A 91 -6.96 3.25 4.87
CA SER A 91 -5.73 4.04 4.75
C SER A 91 -5.39 4.41 3.31
N LEU A 92 -6.20 4.04 2.32
CA LEU A 92 -6.03 4.50 0.94
C LEU A 92 -6.46 5.98 0.82
N PRO A 93 -5.53 6.90 0.51
CA PRO A 93 -5.90 8.29 0.27
C PRO A 93 -6.63 8.43 -1.07
N ASN A 94 -7.44 9.47 -1.19
CA ASN A 94 -8.03 9.85 -2.46
C ASN A 94 -6.93 10.41 -3.39
N LEU A 95 -6.42 9.58 -4.31
CA LEU A 95 -5.31 9.94 -5.19
C LEU A 95 -5.67 11.08 -6.16
N GLU A 96 -6.94 11.32 -6.45
CA GLU A 96 -7.38 12.44 -7.29
C GLU A 96 -7.07 13.79 -6.63
N ILE A 97 -7.05 13.84 -5.30
CA ILE A 97 -6.67 15.06 -4.55
C ILE A 97 -5.16 15.29 -4.64
N LEU A 98 -4.36 14.22 -4.71
CA LEU A 98 -2.90 14.32 -4.84
C LEU A 98 -2.47 14.77 -6.24
N LYS A 99 -3.23 14.42 -7.28
CA LYS A 99 -2.97 14.79 -8.68
C LYS A 99 -3.33 16.25 -9.00
N LYS A 100 -4.26 16.86 -8.26
CA LYS A 100 -4.68 18.24 -8.51
C LYS A 100 -3.55 19.25 -8.26
N PRO A 101 -3.39 20.28 -9.10
CA PRO A 101 -2.43 21.35 -8.85
C PRO A 101 -2.84 22.18 -7.62
N ILE A 102 -1.86 22.74 -6.89
CA ILE A 102 -2.10 23.51 -5.65
C ILE A 102 -3.04 24.69 -5.90
N SER A 103 -2.99 25.26 -7.11
CA SER A 103 -3.79 26.40 -7.54
C SER A 103 -5.30 26.15 -7.60
N GLU A 104 -5.75 24.89 -7.69
CA GLU A 104 -7.17 24.50 -7.77
C GLU A 104 -7.76 24.03 -6.43
N VAL A 105 -6.94 23.89 -5.38
CA VAL A 105 -7.38 23.47 -4.04
C VAL A 105 -7.79 24.68 -3.16
N THR A 106 -7.74 25.89 -3.74
CA THR A 106 -8.07 27.16 -3.09
C THR A 106 -9.58 27.43 -2.94
N ASP A 107 -10.44 26.60 -3.53
CA ASP A 107 -11.89 26.65 -3.30
C ASP A 107 -12.27 26.04 -1.93
N GLY A 108 -11.98 26.82 -0.88
CA GLY A 108 -12.76 26.85 0.37
C GLY A 108 -12.56 25.76 1.42
N ALA A 109 -11.94 24.61 1.11
CA ALA A 109 -11.63 23.58 2.09
C ALA A 109 -10.15 23.17 2.01
N PHE A 110 -9.31 23.76 2.87
CA PHE A 110 -7.92 23.34 3.02
C PHE A 110 -7.88 21.83 3.32
N PHE A 111 -7.29 21.07 2.42
CA PHE A 111 -7.13 19.63 2.59
C PHE A 111 -6.05 19.34 3.65
N ASP A 112 -6.40 18.62 4.71
CA ASP A 112 -5.47 18.28 5.79
C ASP A 112 -4.55 17.12 5.37
N TYR A 113 -3.50 17.45 4.63
CA TYR A 113 -2.47 16.50 4.21
C TYR A 113 -1.75 15.84 5.40
N MET A 114 -1.67 16.51 6.56
CA MET A 114 -1.04 15.95 7.75
C MET A 114 -1.91 14.81 8.33
N ALA A 115 -3.23 15.00 8.42
CA ALA A 115 -4.14 13.95 8.83
C ALA A 115 -4.11 12.76 7.86
N VAL A 116 -4.09 13.03 6.55
CA VAL A 116 -3.98 11.98 5.52
C VAL A 116 -2.65 11.23 5.65
N TYR A 117 -1.52 11.93 5.82
CA TYR A 117 -0.22 11.29 6.05
C TYR A 117 -0.24 10.37 7.27
N LYS A 118 -0.83 10.83 8.39
CA LYS A 118 -0.97 10.01 9.62
C LYS A 118 -1.86 8.79 9.42
N MET A 119 -2.93 8.91 8.63
CA MET A 119 -3.84 7.83 8.29
C MET A 119 -3.16 6.77 7.40
N CYS A 120 -2.39 7.22 6.40
CA CYS A 120 -1.74 6.33 5.44
C CYS A 120 -0.46 5.68 5.99
N CYS A 121 0.23 6.30 6.95
CA CYS A 121 1.49 5.79 7.48
C CYS A 121 1.34 4.37 8.11
N PRO A 122 2.15 3.37 7.72
CA PRO A 122 2.06 2.03 8.30
C PRO A 122 2.43 1.96 9.79
N TYR A 123 3.33 2.83 10.26
CA TYR A 123 3.83 2.83 11.64
C TYR A 123 2.75 3.25 12.65
N THR A 124 1.91 4.23 12.30
CA THR A 124 0.76 4.65 13.11
C THR A 124 -0.32 3.57 13.14
N ARG A 125 -0.51 2.82 12.04
CA ARG A 125 -1.45 1.70 11.95
C ARG A 125 -1.09 0.54 12.89
N ARG A 126 0.19 0.14 12.97
CA ARG A 126 0.63 -0.93 13.89
C ARG A 126 0.37 -0.57 15.35
N SER A 127 0.57 0.68 15.75
CA SER A 127 0.30 1.16 17.12
C SER A 127 -1.18 1.13 17.49
N LEU A 128 -2.09 1.41 16.54
CA LEU A 128 -3.54 1.32 16.76
C LEU A 128 -4.00 -0.14 16.89
N LYS A 129 -3.33 -1.07 16.21
CA LYS A 129 -3.62 -2.51 16.28
C LYS A 129 -2.98 -3.17 17.51
N SER A 130 -1.81 -2.71 17.97
CA SER A 130 -1.16 -3.26 19.17
C SER A 130 -1.89 -2.96 20.48
N SER A 131 -2.85 -2.02 20.49
CA SER A 131 -3.71 -1.78 21.66
C SER A 131 -4.86 -2.79 21.78
N ARG A 132 -5.13 -3.55 20.71
CA ARG A 132 -5.92 -4.78 20.84
C ARG A 132 -4.97 -5.82 21.41
N PRO A 133 -5.26 -6.39 22.59
CA PRO A 133 -4.41 -7.44 23.12
C PRO A 133 -4.33 -8.54 22.07
N MET A 134 -3.10 -8.94 21.72
CA MET A 134 -2.84 -9.94 20.67
C MET A 134 -3.52 -11.28 20.99
N TYR A 135 -3.97 -11.47 22.23
CA TYR A 135 -5.05 -12.37 22.60
C TYR A 135 -5.83 -11.67 23.70
N GLY A 136 -7.16 -11.52 23.55
CA GLY A 136 -7.99 -11.43 24.74
C GLY A 136 -7.75 -12.71 25.51
N ALA A 137 -7.18 -12.62 26.72
CA ALA A 137 -7.10 -13.74 27.64
C ALA A 137 -8.53 -14.16 28.00
N VAL A 138 -9.12 -15.01 27.16
CA VAL A 138 -10.44 -15.57 27.39
C VAL A 138 -10.27 -16.54 28.55
N THR A 139 -10.95 -16.26 29.65
CA THR A 139 -10.99 -17.12 30.84
C THR A 139 -11.36 -18.55 30.45
N SER A 140 -10.42 -19.45 30.72
CA SER A 140 -10.21 -20.71 29.99
C SER A 140 -11.08 -21.88 30.45
N PHE A 141 -12.41 -21.78 30.37
CA PHE A 141 -13.29 -22.91 30.70
C PHE A 141 -14.27 -23.35 29.60
N LEU A 142 -14.49 -22.55 28.55
CA LEU A 142 -15.43 -22.93 27.45
C LEU A 142 -14.80 -22.96 26.05
N HIS A 143 -13.48 -22.75 25.93
CA HIS A 143 -12.78 -22.78 24.63
C HIS A 143 -12.86 -24.14 23.91
N SER A 144 -13.11 -25.24 24.62
CA SER A 144 -13.26 -26.57 24.02
C SER A 144 -14.57 -26.78 23.26
N LEU A 145 -15.54 -25.85 23.40
CA LEU A 145 -16.87 -25.97 22.79
C LEU A 145 -17.02 -25.14 21.51
N ILE A 146 -16.09 -24.22 21.23
CA ILE A 146 -16.04 -23.50 19.97
C ILE A 146 -15.09 -24.28 19.07
N ILE A 147 -15.65 -25.04 18.13
CA ILE A 147 -14.88 -25.61 17.02
C ILE A 147 -14.39 -24.41 16.20
N GLN A 148 -13.19 -23.91 16.50
CA GLN A 148 -12.51 -22.96 15.62
C GLN A 148 -12.12 -23.73 14.36
N ASN A 149 -12.94 -23.60 13.32
CA ASN A 149 -12.60 -24.13 12.01
C ASN A 149 -11.37 -23.39 11.50
N GLU A 150 -10.41 -24.15 10.97
CA GLU A 150 -9.21 -23.60 10.33
C GLU A 150 -9.64 -22.72 9.13
N PRO A 151 -9.27 -21.43 9.08
CA PRO A 151 -9.68 -20.54 8.00
C PRO A 151 -9.24 -21.05 6.63
N ARG A 152 -10.15 -20.97 5.65
CA ARG A 152 -9.92 -21.39 4.26
C ARG A 152 -9.90 -20.18 3.34
N PHE A 153 -8.87 -20.07 2.53
CA PHE A 153 -8.70 -18.97 1.57
C PHE A 153 -8.63 -19.47 0.14
N ALA A 154 -9.30 -18.77 -0.79
CA ALA A 154 -9.10 -18.99 -2.23
C ALA A 154 -7.99 -18.08 -2.74
N MET A 155 -6.92 -18.65 -3.29
CA MET A 155 -5.81 -17.89 -3.88
C MET A 155 -5.85 -17.99 -5.40
N PHE A 156 -5.96 -16.85 -6.07
CA PHE A 156 -6.04 -16.74 -7.53
C PHE A 156 -5.39 -15.45 -8.02
N GLY A 157 -5.12 -15.32 -9.31
CA GLY A 157 -4.65 -14.07 -9.92
C GLY A 157 -3.47 -14.24 -10.89
N PRO A 158 -3.20 -13.21 -11.70
CA PRO A 158 -2.17 -13.25 -12.75
C PRO A 158 -0.76 -13.50 -12.20
N GLY A 159 -0.44 -13.02 -10.99
CA GLY A 159 0.88 -13.19 -10.38
C GLY A 159 1.25 -14.65 -10.07
N LEU A 160 0.28 -15.58 -10.06
CA LEU A 160 0.57 -17.01 -9.93
C LEU A 160 1.19 -17.63 -11.20
N GLU A 161 1.00 -16.99 -12.35
CA GLU A 161 1.34 -17.52 -13.67
C GLU A 161 2.34 -16.65 -14.43
N GLU A 162 2.34 -15.33 -14.21
CA GLU A 162 3.14 -14.37 -14.98
C GLU A 162 4.55 -14.12 -14.43
N LEU A 163 4.77 -14.33 -13.13
CA LEU A 163 6.08 -14.07 -12.51
C LEU A 163 7.12 -15.10 -12.95
N ASN A 164 8.37 -14.65 -13.12
CA ASN A 164 9.50 -15.53 -13.43
C ASN A 164 9.74 -16.53 -12.30
N THR A 165 9.67 -16.04 -11.06
CA THR A 165 9.76 -16.86 -9.84
C THR A 165 8.36 -17.25 -9.38
N SER A 166 8.12 -18.54 -9.19
CA SER A 166 6.80 -19.03 -8.76
C SER A 166 6.61 -18.86 -7.25
N LEU A 167 5.73 -17.94 -6.85
CA LEU A 167 5.31 -17.75 -5.47
C LEU A 167 4.88 -19.07 -4.81
N VAL A 168 4.14 -19.91 -5.54
CA VAL A 168 3.64 -21.17 -5.01
C VAL A 168 4.76 -22.17 -4.74
N LEU A 169 5.77 -22.26 -5.62
CA LEU A 169 6.91 -23.14 -5.35
C LEU A 169 7.67 -22.67 -4.11
N SER A 170 7.88 -21.36 -3.96
CA SER A 170 8.53 -20.81 -2.76
C SER A 170 7.73 -21.08 -1.48
N LEU A 171 6.40 -20.99 -1.53
CA LEU A 171 5.53 -21.36 -0.41
C LEU A 171 5.64 -22.84 -0.05
N MET A 172 5.74 -23.74 -1.03
CA MET A 172 5.90 -25.18 -0.78
C MET A 172 7.28 -25.55 -0.23
N SER A 173 8.30 -24.74 -0.50
CA SER A 173 9.66 -24.94 0.03
C SER A 173 9.92 -24.19 1.34
N SER A 174 8.95 -23.45 1.86
CA SER A 174 9.13 -22.64 3.07
C SER A 174 9.09 -23.50 4.32
N GLU A 175 10.17 -23.49 5.10
CA GLU A 175 10.22 -24.15 6.41
C GLU A 175 9.41 -23.40 7.48
N GLU A 176 9.32 -22.08 7.38
CA GLU A 176 8.60 -21.23 8.36
C GLU A 176 7.09 -21.48 8.37
N LEU A 177 6.52 -21.92 7.24
CA LEU A 177 5.09 -22.11 7.05
C LEU A 177 4.64 -23.58 7.12
N CYS A 178 5.57 -24.54 7.17
CA CYS A 178 5.32 -25.99 7.28
C CYS A 178 4.17 -26.51 6.37
N PRO A 179 4.28 -26.36 5.03
CA PRO A 179 3.22 -26.75 4.10
C PRO A 179 2.90 -28.24 4.20
N THR A 180 1.64 -28.56 4.46
CA THR A 180 1.13 -29.93 4.55
C THR A 180 -0.04 -30.11 3.58
N ALA A 181 -0.15 -31.29 2.95
CA ALA A 181 -1.29 -31.59 2.09
C ALA A 181 -2.61 -31.48 2.88
N GLY A 182 -3.61 -30.81 2.31
CA GLY A 182 -4.91 -30.65 2.95
C GLY A 182 -5.59 -32.00 3.23
N LEU A 183 -6.34 -32.07 4.33
CA LEU A 183 -7.03 -33.29 4.73
C LEU A 183 -8.03 -33.78 3.65
N PRO A 184 -8.09 -35.08 3.32
CA PRO A 184 -8.99 -35.62 2.30
C PRO A 184 -10.48 -35.32 2.55
N GLN A 185 -10.88 -35.21 3.81
CA GLN A 185 -12.27 -34.87 4.21
C GLN A 185 -12.71 -33.46 3.75
N ARG A 186 -11.77 -32.59 3.38
CA ARG A 186 -12.05 -31.22 2.92
C ARG A 186 -11.90 -31.04 1.42
N GLN A 187 -11.76 -32.15 0.69
CA GLN A 187 -11.61 -32.16 -0.76
C GLN A 187 -12.86 -31.61 -1.44
N ILE A 188 -12.65 -30.65 -2.34
CA ILE A 188 -13.70 -30.15 -3.24
C ILE A 188 -13.54 -30.88 -4.57
N ASP A 189 -14.64 -31.42 -5.08
CA ASP A 189 -14.68 -32.17 -6.34
C ASP A 189 -14.04 -31.37 -7.48
N GLY A 190 -12.99 -31.94 -8.08
CA GLY A 190 -12.27 -31.35 -9.22
C GLY A 190 -11.18 -30.33 -8.85
N ILE A 191 -11.03 -29.93 -7.59
CA ILE A 191 -10.04 -28.93 -7.15
C ILE A 191 -9.03 -29.49 -6.16
N GLY A 192 -9.45 -30.42 -5.29
CA GLY A 192 -8.60 -30.98 -4.23
C GLY A 192 -8.88 -30.39 -2.84
N SER A 193 -8.06 -30.76 -1.86
CA SER A 193 -8.16 -30.28 -0.46
C SER A 193 -7.40 -28.98 -0.20
N GLY A 194 -6.55 -28.54 -1.12
CA GLY A 194 -5.66 -27.39 -0.95
C GLY A 194 -4.40 -27.74 -0.16
N VAL A 195 -3.68 -26.71 0.27
CA VAL A 195 -2.49 -26.83 1.10
C VAL A 195 -2.71 -26.13 2.43
N SER A 196 -2.46 -26.85 3.51
CA SER A 196 -2.53 -26.35 4.86
C SER A 196 -1.17 -25.82 5.28
N PHE A 197 -1.16 -24.65 5.90
CA PHE A 197 0.04 -23.99 6.40
C PHE A 197 -0.13 -23.72 7.90
N GLN A 198 0.99 -23.63 8.61
CA GLN A 198 1.02 -23.35 10.03
C GLN A 198 1.96 -22.19 10.32
N LEU A 199 1.42 -21.09 10.83
CA LEU A 199 2.18 -19.91 11.24
C LEU A 199 2.52 -20.01 12.73
N SER A 200 3.82 -19.94 13.06
CA SER A 200 4.34 -19.90 14.43
C SER A 200 3.80 -21.02 15.34
N ASN A 201 3.52 -22.19 14.77
CA ASN A 201 2.93 -23.36 15.45
C ASN A 201 1.55 -23.15 16.12
N GLN A 202 0.91 -21.99 15.97
CA GLN A 202 -0.37 -21.68 16.62
C GLN A 202 -1.53 -21.52 15.64
N HIS A 203 -1.29 -20.85 14.50
CA HIS A 203 -2.36 -20.55 13.55
C HIS A 203 -2.27 -21.49 12.35
N LYS A 204 -3.27 -22.35 12.18
CA LYS A 204 -3.41 -23.22 11.01
C LYS A 204 -4.43 -22.61 10.05
N PHE A 205 -4.09 -22.57 8.78
CA PHE A 205 -4.97 -22.09 7.72
C PHE A 205 -4.77 -22.90 6.44
N ASN A 206 -5.77 -22.91 5.57
CA ASN A 206 -5.74 -23.69 4.34
C ASN A 206 -5.94 -22.80 3.11
N ILE A 207 -5.07 -22.92 2.11
CA ILE A 207 -5.17 -22.18 0.86
C ILE A 207 -5.55 -23.13 -0.28
N LEU A 208 -6.63 -22.78 -0.99
CA LEU A 208 -7.05 -23.39 -2.25
C LEU A 208 -6.47 -22.57 -3.39
N ILE A 209 -5.43 -23.10 -4.05
CA ILE A 209 -4.72 -22.41 -5.13
C ILE A 209 -5.44 -22.72 -6.45
N LEU A 210 -5.99 -21.68 -7.07
CA LEU A 210 -6.78 -21.77 -8.30
C LEU A 210 -5.93 -21.28 -9.48
N TYR A 211 -5.48 -22.24 -10.29
CA TYR A 211 -4.81 -21.94 -11.56
C TYR A 211 -5.82 -21.86 -12.70
N SER A 212 -5.59 -20.93 -13.62
CA SER A 212 -6.42 -20.81 -14.83
C SER A 212 -5.97 -21.73 -15.95
N THR A 213 -4.68 -22.07 -15.98
CA THR A 213 -4.06 -22.83 -17.07
C THR A 213 -3.03 -23.85 -16.57
N THR A 214 -2.77 -24.88 -17.37
CA THR A 214 -1.82 -25.94 -16.99
C THR A 214 -0.37 -25.45 -17.11
N ARG A 215 0.58 -26.08 -16.38
CA ARG A 215 2.01 -25.71 -16.43
C ARG A 215 2.58 -25.62 -17.85
N LYS A 216 2.21 -26.56 -18.73
CA LYS A 216 2.65 -26.58 -20.14
C LYS A 216 2.08 -25.42 -20.96
N GLU A 217 0.83 -25.01 -20.70
CA GLU A 217 0.20 -23.85 -21.35
C GLU A 217 0.84 -22.54 -20.86
N ARG A 218 1.21 -22.47 -19.57
CA ARG A 218 1.92 -21.32 -18.99
C ARG A 218 3.32 -21.14 -19.58
N ASP A 219 4.11 -22.21 -19.66
CA ASP A 219 5.47 -22.15 -20.21
C ASP A 219 5.44 -21.68 -21.67
N ARG A 220 4.45 -22.12 -22.45
CA ARG A 220 4.25 -21.70 -23.85
C ARG A 220 3.76 -20.26 -24.01
N ALA A 221 2.80 -19.83 -23.18
CA ALA A 221 2.31 -18.44 -23.18
C ALA A 221 3.39 -17.43 -22.76
N ARG A 222 4.35 -17.84 -21.91
CA ARG A 222 5.53 -17.05 -21.54
C ARG A 222 6.48 -16.87 -22.72
N GLU A 223 6.72 -17.91 -23.52
CA GLU A 223 7.55 -17.83 -24.73
C GLU A 223 6.89 -16.96 -25.81
N GLU A 224 5.57 -17.10 -25.99
CA GLU A 224 4.82 -16.46 -27.07
C GLU A 224 4.31 -15.03 -26.73
N HIS A 225 4.49 -14.54 -25.49
CA HIS A 225 3.94 -13.25 -24.99
C HIS A 225 2.42 -13.09 -25.22
N THR A 226 1.69 -14.20 -25.30
CA THR A 226 0.24 -14.24 -25.54
C THR A 226 -0.51 -14.52 -24.25
N SER A 227 -1.67 -13.88 -24.07
CA SER A 227 -2.53 -14.12 -22.90
C SER A 227 -3.13 -15.53 -22.99
N ALA A 228 -2.78 -16.41 -22.05
CA ALA A 228 -3.40 -17.72 -21.95
C ALA A 228 -4.90 -17.56 -21.61
N VAL A 229 -5.76 -18.29 -22.32
CA VAL A 229 -7.23 -18.23 -22.12
C VAL A 229 -7.56 -18.69 -20.71
N ASN A 230 -8.16 -17.81 -19.90
CA ASN A 230 -8.46 -18.08 -18.50
C ASN A 230 -9.68 -19.02 -18.37
N LYS A 231 -9.44 -20.29 -18.01
CA LYS A 231 -10.49 -21.32 -17.92
C LYS A 231 -11.36 -21.22 -16.66
N MET A 232 -11.06 -20.31 -15.73
CA MET A 232 -11.84 -20.12 -14.50
C MET A 232 -13.13 -19.33 -14.73
N PHE A 233 -13.22 -18.58 -15.83
CA PHE A 233 -14.33 -17.68 -16.12
C PHE A 233 -14.98 -18.02 -17.46
N SER A 234 -16.30 -17.96 -17.50
CA SER A 234 -17.08 -17.93 -18.74
C SER A 234 -17.42 -16.47 -19.06
N VAL A 235 -17.13 -16.03 -20.28
CA VAL A 235 -17.48 -14.69 -20.77
C VAL A 235 -18.94 -14.69 -21.18
N GLN A 236 -19.75 -13.76 -20.63
CA GLN A 236 -21.09 -13.52 -21.16
C GLN A 236 -20.98 -12.56 -22.35
N ASN A 237 -21.51 -12.96 -23.52
CA ASN A 237 -21.51 -12.12 -24.72
C ASN A 237 -22.53 -10.97 -24.58
N GLU A 238 -22.23 -9.81 -25.20
CA GLU A 238 -22.97 -8.53 -25.18
C GLU A 238 -24.35 -8.59 -25.86
N GLY A 239 -25.24 -9.47 -25.42
CA GLY A 239 -26.58 -9.65 -25.97
C GLY A 239 -27.75 -9.36 -25.02
N ASP A 240 -27.50 -9.13 -23.72
CA ASP A 240 -28.56 -8.82 -22.76
C ASP A 240 -28.27 -7.48 -22.07
N ASP A 241 -29.13 -6.50 -22.36
CA ASP A 241 -29.25 -5.23 -21.65
C ASP A 241 -29.55 -5.49 -20.17
N GLN A 242 -28.52 -5.39 -19.32
CA GLN A 242 -28.56 -4.83 -17.95
C GLN A 242 -27.28 -5.20 -17.19
N GLN A 243 -26.44 -4.20 -16.89
CA GLN A 243 -25.62 -4.07 -15.66
C GLN A 243 -25.05 -5.37 -15.02
N GLY A 244 -24.63 -6.36 -15.82
CA GLY A 244 -24.19 -7.68 -15.38
C GLY A 244 -22.68 -7.84 -15.44
N SER A 245 -22.10 -8.61 -14.52
CA SER A 245 -20.68 -8.97 -14.53
C SER A 245 -20.29 -9.63 -15.87
N ARG A 246 -19.32 -9.07 -16.59
CA ARG A 246 -18.75 -9.60 -17.85
C ARG A 246 -18.25 -11.05 -17.74
N TYR A 247 -17.96 -11.49 -16.52
CA TYR A 247 -17.44 -12.82 -16.22
C TYR A 247 -18.35 -13.57 -15.24
N THR A 248 -18.55 -14.86 -15.48
CA THR A 248 -19.19 -15.78 -14.55
C THR A 248 -18.21 -16.88 -14.17
N VAL A 249 -18.15 -17.20 -12.88
CA VAL A 249 -17.27 -18.24 -12.33
C VAL A 249 -17.82 -19.63 -12.68
N ILE A 250 -16.94 -20.58 -13.06
CA ILE A 250 -17.37 -21.95 -13.35
C ILE A 250 -17.92 -22.67 -12.10
N PRO A 251 -18.86 -23.63 -12.23
CA PRO A 251 -19.56 -24.24 -11.08
C PRO A 251 -18.64 -24.85 -10.00
N GLN A 252 -17.48 -25.41 -10.39
CA GLN A 252 -16.51 -25.96 -9.44
C GLN A 252 -15.89 -24.87 -8.55
N ILE A 253 -15.64 -23.70 -9.11
CA ILE A 253 -15.06 -22.57 -8.38
C ILE A 253 -16.16 -21.84 -7.59
N GLN A 254 -17.42 -21.86 -8.04
CA GLN A 254 -18.54 -21.36 -7.23
C GLN A 254 -18.60 -22.10 -5.87
N LYS A 255 -18.46 -23.44 -5.86
CA LYS A 255 -18.36 -24.22 -4.61
C LYS A 255 -17.18 -23.80 -3.74
N VAL A 256 -16.05 -23.39 -4.32
CA VAL A 256 -14.92 -22.84 -3.55
C VAL A 256 -15.33 -21.51 -2.93
N CYS A 257 -15.90 -20.61 -3.74
CA CYS A 257 -16.39 -19.32 -3.28
C CYS A 257 -17.47 -19.46 -2.19
N GLU A 258 -18.20 -20.57 -2.10
CA GLU A 258 -19.17 -20.82 -1.03
C GLU A 258 -18.52 -21.22 0.31
N VAL A 259 -17.36 -21.89 0.26
CA VAL A 259 -16.76 -22.55 1.43
C VAL A 259 -15.61 -21.74 2.04
N VAL A 260 -15.06 -20.76 1.33
CA VAL A 260 -13.91 -19.96 1.80
C VAL A 260 -14.30 -18.78 2.68
N ASP A 261 -13.47 -18.54 3.68
CA ASP A 261 -13.58 -17.45 4.66
C ASP A 261 -13.02 -16.12 4.15
N GLY A 262 -12.17 -16.16 3.12
CA GLY A 262 -11.58 -14.99 2.50
C GLY A 262 -10.89 -15.29 1.17
N PHE A 263 -10.41 -14.23 0.53
CA PHE A 263 -9.82 -14.29 -0.80
C PHE A 263 -8.40 -13.73 -0.80
N ILE A 264 -7.51 -14.36 -1.58
CA ILE A 264 -6.15 -13.89 -1.81
C ILE A 264 -5.99 -13.68 -3.32
N TYR A 265 -5.86 -12.42 -3.74
CA TYR A 265 -5.59 -12.07 -5.12
C TYR A 265 -4.10 -11.77 -5.33
N VAL A 266 -3.43 -12.52 -6.20
CA VAL A 266 -2.02 -12.32 -6.50
C VAL A 266 -1.89 -11.47 -7.76
N ALA A 267 -1.56 -10.20 -7.57
CA ALA A 267 -1.33 -9.26 -8.64
C ALA A 267 0.15 -9.28 -9.07
N ASN A 268 0.41 -9.11 -10.36
CA ASN A 268 1.75 -8.87 -10.86
C ASN A 268 2.09 -7.39 -10.67
N ALA A 269 3.07 -7.07 -9.83
CA ALA A 269 3.46 -5.69 -9.52
C ALA A 269 4.76 -5.27 -10.23
N GLU A 270 5.23 -6.03 -11.22
CA GLU A 270 6.45 -5.70 -11.96
C GLU A 270 6.18 -4.52 -12.91
N ALA A 271 6.98 -3.46 -12.84
CA ALA A 271 6.70 -2.18 -13.49
C ALA A 271 6.68 -2.22 -15.04
N HIS A 272 7.17 -3.30 -15.64
CA HIS A 272 7.13 -3.51 -17.09
C HIS A 272 5.84 -4.18 -17.57
N LYS A 273 5.01 -4.68 -16.65
CA LYS A 273 3.75 -5.34 -16.97
C LYS A 273 2.71 -4.34 -17.46
N ARG A 274 2.01 -4.69 -18.53
CA ARG A 274 0.82 -4.00 -19.01
C ARG A 274 -0.42 -4.66 -18.43
N HIS A 275 -1.26 -3.88 -17.80
CA HIS A 275 -2.45 -4.34 -17.11
C HIS A 275 -3.71 -3.97 -17.86
N GLU A 276 -4.69 -4.88 -17.82
CA GLU A 276 -6.06 -4.63 -18.24
C GLU A 276 -6.91 -4.50 -16.97
N TRP A 277 -6.78 -3.36 -16.29
CA TRP A 277 -7.33 -3.15 -14.94
C TRP A 277 -8.84 -3.41 -14.84
N GLN A 278 -9.60 -3.06 -15.90
CA GLN A 278 -11.04 -3.30 -15.94
C GLN A 278 -11.39 -4.79 -15.94
N ASP A 279 -10.59 -5.60 -16.63
CA ASP A 279 -10.77 -7.05 -16.68
C ASP A 279 -10.32 -7.70 -15.38
N GLU A 280 -9.20 -7.27 -14.80
CA GLU A 280 -8.73 -7.72 -13.50
C GLU A 280 -9.77 -7.44 -12.40
N PHE A 281 -10.31 -6.22 -12.36
CA PHE A 281 -11.37 -5.86 -11.42
C PHE A 281 -12.66 -6.66 -11.64
N SER A 282 -13.08 -6.88 -12.89
CA SER A 282 -14.27 -7.67 -13.20
C SER A 282 -14.11 -9.14 -12.78
N ARG A 283 -12.91 -9.71 -12.92
CA ARG A 283 -12.59 -11.07 -12.43
C ARG A 283 -12.59 -11.15 -10.91
N ILE A 284 -12.08 -10.13 -10.21
CA ILE A 284 -12.16 -10.02 -8.75
C ILE A 284 -13.63 -10.01 -8.33
N MET A 285 -14.43 -9.12 -8.91
CA MET A 285 -15.86 -8.99 -8.59
C MET A 285 -16.63 -10.30 -8.80
N ALA A 286 -16.34 -11.04 -9.87
CA ALA A 286 -16.97 -12.33 -10.14
C ALA A 286 -16.62 -13.40 -9.08
N MET A 287 -15.38 -13.39 -8.57
CA MET A 287 -14.94 -14.32 -7.51
C MET A 287 -15.49 -13.95 -6.13
N THR A 288 -15.59 -12.65 -5.85
CA THR A 288 -16.04 -12.11 -4.55
C THR A 288 -17.54 -11.79 -4.53
N ASP A 289 -18.32 -12.38 -5.44
CA ASP A 289 -19.76 -12.14 -5.52
C ASP A 289 -20.44 -12.50 -4.19
N PRO A 290 -21.22 -11.57 -3.58
CA PRO A 290 -21.96 -11.83 -2.36
C PRO A 290 -23.02 -12.94 -2.50
N ALA A 291 -23.41 -13.33 -3.72
CA ALA A 291 -24.31 -14.47 -3.94
C ALA A 291 -23.71 -15.80 -3.44
N PHE A 292 -22.38 -15.93 -3.47
CA PHE A 292 -21.70 -17.16 -3.02
C PHE A 292 -21.44 -17.19 -1.52
N GLY A 293 -21.57 -16.07 -0.80
CA GLY A 293 -21.34 -16.07 0.64
C GLY A 293 -21.34 -14.68 1.24
N SER A 294 -21.12 -14.59 2.55
CA SER A 294 -21.22 -13.31 3.26
C SER A 294 -20.34 -12.22 2.64
N SER A 295 -20.90 -11.00 2.53
CA SER A 295 -20.23 -9.82 1.98
C SER A 295 -19.12 -9.25 2.87
N GLY A 296 -18.89 -9.80 4.07
CA GLY A 296 -17.86 -9.32 5.00
C GLY A 296 -16.54 -10.10 4.95
N ARG A 297 -16.31 -10.93 3.92
CA ARG A 297 -15.10 -11.75 3.82
C ARG A 297 -13.90 -10.90 3.38
N PRO A 298 -12.78 -10.93 4.10
CA PRO A 298 -11.65 -10.09 3.76
C PRO A 298 -10.97 -10.54 2.46
N MET A 299 -10.39 -9.58 1.75
CA MET A 299 -9.62 -9.78 0.53
C MET A 299 -8.19 -9.26 0.70
N LEU A 300 -7.22 -10.17 0.66
CA LEU A 300 -5.80 -9.83 0.63
C LEU A 300 -5.33 -9.75 -0.81
N VAL A 301 -4.73 -8.64 -1.20
CA VAL A 301 -4.09 -8.46 -2.51
C VAL A 301 -2.59 -8.50 -2.33
N LEU A 302 -1.93 -9.51 -2.88
CA LEU A 302 -0.48 -9.61 -2.89
C LEU A 302 0.05 -8.88 -4.14
N SER A 303 0.65 -7.71 -3.92
CA SER A 303 1.38 -6.93 -4.93
C SER A 303 2.75 -7.56 -5.13
N CYS A 304 2.81 -8.57 -6.01
CA CYS A 304 3.91 -9.53 -6.06
C CYS A 304 4.89 -9.23 -7.20
N ILE A 305 6.19 -9.29 -6.89
CA ILE A 305 7.29 -9.26 -7.87
C ILE A 305 8.10 -10.54 -7.78
N SER A 306 8.84 -10.91 -8.84
CA SER A 306 9.65 -12.13 -8.82
C SER A 306 10.74 -12.12 -7.73
N GLN A 307 11.47 -11.00 -7.63
CA GLN A 307 12.63 -10.82 -6.74
C GLN A 307 12.92 -9.33 -6.53
N ALA A 308 13.69 -8.99 -5.49
CA ALA A 308 13.89 -7.60 -5.02
C ALA A 308 14.52 -6.63 -6.05
N ASN A 309 15.27 -7.13 -7.04
CA ASN A 309 15.91 -6.28 -8.06
C ASN A 309 14.95 -5.82 -9.17
N VAL A 310 13.73 -6.38 -9.23
CA VAL A 310 12.75 -6.00 -10.24
C VAL A 310 12.07 -4.71 -9.82
N LYS A 311 12.04 -3.72 -10.72
CA LYS A 311 11.34 -2.47 -10.47
C LYS A 311 9.85 -2.75 -10.22
N ARG A 312 9.36 -2.29 -9.07
CA ARG A 312 7.97 -2.49 -8.63
C ARG A 312 7.06 -1.30 -8.97
N MET A 313 5.78 -1.59 -9.17
CA MET A 313 4.69 -0.63 -9.02
C MET A 313 4.35 -0.49 -7.52
N PRO A 314 4.29 0.73 -6.96
CA PRO A 314 3.89 0.92 -5.57
C PRO A 314 2.45 0.46 -5.30
N CYS A 315 2.22 -0.17 -4.13
CA CYS A 315 0.93 -0.76 -3.77
C CYS A 315 -0.26 0.21 -3.79
N PHE A 316 -0.04 1.50 -3.48
CA PHE A 316 -1.07 2.53 -3.52
C PHE A 316 -1.63 2.77 -4.93
N TYR A 317 -0.75 2.79 -5.94
CA TYR A 317 -1.18 2.93 -7.31
C TYR A 317 -1.92 1.67 -7.75
N LEU A 318 -1.42 0.48 -7.40
CA LEU A 318 -2.07 -0.78 -7.73
C LEU A 318 -3.48 -0.87 -7.14
N ALA A 319 -3.64 -0.47 -5.86
CA ALA A 319 -4.93 -0.42 -5.19
C ALA A 319 -5.92 0.53 -5.89
N ASN A 320 -5.43 1.68 -6.34
CA ASN A 320 -6.24 2.67 -7.04
C ASN A 320 -6.64 2.21 -8.45
N GLU A 321 -5.69 1.67 -9.22
CA GLU A 321 -5.95 1.18 -10.58
C GLU A 321 -6.92 -0.01 -10.59
N LEU A 322 -6.80 -0.92 -9.60
CA LEU A 322 -7.77 -1.99 -9.37
C LEU A 322 -9.08 -1.50 -8.75
N ARG A 323 -9.23 -0.20 -8.50
CA ARG A 323 -10.47 0.42 -7.98
C ARG A 323 -10.99 -0.25 -6.71
N LEU A 324 -10.10 -0.72 -5.83
CA LEU A 324 -10.45 -1.51 -4.64
C LEU A 324 -11.40 -0.77 -3.68
N ASN A 325 -11.45 0.56 -3.72
CA ASN A 325 -12.43 1.38 -2.98
C ASN A 325 -13.90 1.04 -3.30
N HIS A 326 -14.20 0.40 -4.42
CA HIS A 326 -15.56 -0.02 -4.78
C HIS A 326 -15.92 -1.40 -4.23
N LEU A 327 -14.98 -2.10 -3.59
CA LEU A 327 -15.26 -3.37 -2.93
C LEU A 327 -15.96 -3.09 -1.59
N ASN A 328 -17.07 -3.77 -1.35
CA ASN A 328 -17.86 -3.61 -0.13
C ASN A 328 -17.35 -4.44 1.05
N HIS A 329 -16.16 -5.03 0.95
CA HIS A 329 -15.55 -5.88 1.96
C HIS A 329 -14.16 -5.40 2.37
N PRO A 330 -13.67 -5.75 3.57
CA PRO A 330 -12.34 -5.39 4.02
C PRO A 330 -11.28 -5.86 3.04
N TRP A 331 -10.34 -5.00 2.67
CA TRP A 331 -9.23 -5.37 1.80
C TRP A 331 -7.91 -4.73 2.24
N MET A 332 -6.81 -5.39 1.89
CA MET A 332 -5.45 -4.86 2.05
C MET A 332 -4.58 -5.27 0.87
N VAL A 333 -3.81 -4.33 0.35
CA VAL A 333 -2.70 -4.60 -0.56
C VAL A 333 -1.41 -4.71 0.23
N GLN A 334 -0.70 -5.81 0.05
CA GLN A 334 0.59 -6.08 0.67
C GLN A 334 1.64 -6.36 -0.40
N ASP A 335 2.70 -5.57 -0.38
CA ASP A 335 3.87 -5.80 -1.21
C ASP A 335 4.54 -7.12 -0.86
N THR A 336 4.79 -7.95 -1.87
CA THR A 336 5.28 -9.32 -1.70
C THR A 336 6.40 -9.64 -2.70
N GLU A 337 7.38 -10.42 -2.28
CA GLU A 337 8.42 -10.98 -3.14
C GLU A 337 8.25 -12.49 -3.27
N ALA A 338 8.23 -13.01 -4.49
CA ALA A 338 8.00 -14.44 -4.72
C ALA A 338 9.20 -15.30 -4.28
N GLU A 339 10.44 -14.84 -4.48
CA GLU A 339 11.66 -15.57 -4.11
C GLU A 339 11.83 -15.72 -2.59
N THR A 340 11.71 -14.61 -1.86
CA THR A 340 12.02 -14.55 -0.42
C THR A 340 10.79 -14.69 0.47
N LEU A 341 9.58 -14.65 -0.10
CA LEU A 341 8.31 -14.53 0.62
C LEU A 341 8.23 -13.28 1.52
N THR A 342 9.11 -12.30 1.31
CA THR A 342 9.08 -11.03 2.07
C THR A 342 7.72 -10.38 1.90
N GLY A 343 7.10 -9.99 3.03
CA GLY A 343 5.78 -9.36 3.04
C GLY A 343 4.60 -10.34 3.10
N PHE A 344 4.77 -11.60 2.68
CA PHE A 344 3.68 -12.59 2.67
C PHE A 344 3.11 -12.82 4.08
N LEU A 345 3.97 -13.02 5.08
CA LEU A 345 3.56 -13.24 6.47
C LEU A 345 2.74 -12.09 7.04
N ASN A 346 3.12 -10.84 6.73
CA ASN A 346 2.38 -9.66 7.17
C ASN A 346 0.96 -9.63 6.57
N GLY A 347 0.85 -10.03 5.29
CA GLY A 347 -0.44 -10.16 4.60
C GLY A 347 -1.32 -11.25 5.23
N ILE A 348 -0.75 -12.42 5.50
CA ILE A 348 -1.46 -13.54 6.11
C ILE A 348 -1.90 -13.22 7.55
N GLN A 349 -1.03 -12.59 8.35
CA GLN A 349 -1.41 -12.18 9.69
C GLN A 349 -2.63 -11.24 9.65
N TRP A 350 -2.63 -10.26 8.75
CA TRP A 350 -3.76 -9.35 8.61
C TRP A 350 -5.07 -10.07 8.24
N ILE A 351 -5.05 -10.97 7.25
CA ILE A 351 -6.30 -11.63 6.83
C ILE A 351 -6.85 -12.57 7.90
N LEU A 352 -5.98 -13.23 8.68
CA LEU A 352 -6.39 -14.04 9.84
C LEU A 352 -7.05 -13.17 10.91
N GLU A 353 -6.45 -12.03 11.26
CA GLU A 353 -7.02 -11.08 12.22
C GLU A 353 -8.41 -10.57 11.78
N GLU A 354 -8.62 -10.28 10.50
CA GLU A 354 -9.91 -9.83 9.99
C GLU A 354 -10.97 -10.94 10.06
N VAL A 355 -10.61 -12.18 9.74
CA VAL A 355 -11.50 -13.35 9.88
C VAL A 355 -11.89 -13.57 11.34
N GLU A 356 -10.93 -13.52 12.27
CA GLU A 356 -11.20 -13.67 13.70
C GLU A 356 -12.10 -12.55 14.24
N SER A 357 -11.88 -11.31 13.81
CA SER A 357 -12.68 -10.16 14.23
C SER A 357 -14.16 -10.28 13.86
N LYS A 358 -14.46 -11.03 12.80
CA LYS A 358 -15.81 -11.34 12.35
C LYS A 358 -16.44 -12.46 13.19
N HIS A 359 -15.66 -13.46 13.60
CA HIS A 359 -16.16 -14.55 14.46
C HIS A 359 -16.42 -14.09 15.90
N ALA A 360 -15.76 -13.02 16.35
CA ALA A 360 -15.94 -12.44 17.68
C ALA A 360 -17.15 -11.48 17.79
N ARG A 361 -17.80 -11.15 16.67
CA ARG A 361 -19.03 -10.32 16.61
C ARG A 361 -20.22 -11.19 16.33
#